data_AF-X1QMK8-F1
#
_entry.id   AF-X1QMK8-F1
#
_cell.length_a   1.000
_cell.length_b   1.000
_cell.length_c   1.000
_cell.angle_alpha   90.00
_cell.angle_beta   90.00
_cell.angle_gamma   90.00
#
_symmetry.space_group_name_H-M   'P 1'
#
loop_
_entity.id
_entity.type
_entity.pdbx_description
1 polymer ?
#
loop_
_entity_poly.entity_id
_entity_poly.type
_entity_poly.pdbx_seq_one_letter_code
_entity_poly.pdbx_strand_id
1 'polypeptide(L)'
;WLPDPDQLVERFASRFPHKVAVLHSKLSLGEQFDEWQRIRNGEFDVVIGSRSAIFAPQPDLGLIVIDEEHEWTYKQHDKSPRYHTRDVAIKLAELTGAVVILGSATPDIETFYYAQRGGYHLLQLPERVTPSQSSPLPQVEVVDL
;
A
#
# COMPACT_ATOMS: atom_id res chain seq x y z
N TRP A 1 2.77 -5.64 15.26
CA TRP A 1 2.99 -4.18 15.23
C TRP A 1 2.64 -3.68 13.83
N LEU A 2 1.42 -3.99 13.37
CA LEU A 2 0.84 -3.42 12.16
C LEU A 2 -0.20 -2.40 12.66
N PRO A 3 -0.33 -1.21 12.06
CA PRO A 3 -1.51 -0.40 12.31
C PRO A 3 -2.73 -1.23 11.93
N ASP A 4 -3.75 -1.22 12.78
CA ASP A 4 -5.07 -1.75 12.42
C ASP A 4 -5.47 -1.11 11.06
N PRO A 5 -5.97 -1.86 10.07
CA PRO A 5 -6.49 -1.27 8.82
C PRO A 5 -7.37 -0.05 9.09
N ASP A 6 -8.13 -0.08 10.19
CA ASP A 6 -8.98 1.01 10.64
C ASP A 6 -8.15 2.25 11.03
N GLN A 7 -7.01 2.06 11.70
CA GLN A 7 -6.07 3.13 12.07
C GLN A 7 -5.41 3.79 10.85
N LEU A 8 -5.08 3.02 9.81
CA LEU A 8 -4.53 3.59 8.57
C LEU A 8 -5.57 4.48 7.89
N VAL A 9 -6.80 3.96 7.73
CA VAL A 9 -7.91 4.69 7.14
C VAL A 9 -8.20 5.97 7.93
N GLU A 10 -8.27 5.91 9.26
CA GLU A 10 -8.47 7.09 10.11
C GLU A 10 -7.40 8.16 9.93
N ARG A 11 -6.12 7.76 9.85
CA ARG A 11 -5.01 8.68 9.61
C ARG A 11 -5.13 9.39 8.27
N PHE A 12 -5.46 8.66 7.21
CA PHE A 12 -5.65 9.24 5.89
C PHE A 12 -6.92 10.10 5.82
N ALA A 13 -8.03 9.65 6.41
CA ALA A 13 -9.26 10.43 6.48
C ALA A 13 -9.07 11.75 7.24
N SER A 14 -8.23 11.75 8.29
CA SER A 14 -7.87 12.98 9.02
C SER A 14 -7.06 13.95 8.16
N ARG A 15 -6.21 13.43 7.26
CA ARG A 15 -5.36 14.23 6.36
C ARG A 15 -6.05 14.66 5.07
N PHE A 16 -7.02 13.87 4.61
CA PHE A 16 -7.80 14.04 3.38
C PHE A 16 -9.30 13.88 3.68
N PRO A 17 -9.93 14.84 4.37
CA PRO A 17 -11.33 14.72 4.78
C PRO A 17 -12.26 14.51 3.58
N HIS A 18 -13.12 13.49 3.66
CA HIS A 18 -14.09 13.11 2.61
C HIS A 18 -13.48 12.77 1.23
N LYS A 19 -12.17 12.52 1.17
CA LYS A 19 -11.43 12.28 -0.09
C LYS A 19 -10.72 10.93 -0.14
N VAL A 20 -11.08 10.02 0.76
CA VAL A 20 -10.52 8.67 0.85
C VAL A 20 -11.60 7.63 0.57
N ALA A 21 -11.34 6.73 -0.39
CA ALA A 21 -12.12 5.52 -0.62
C ALA A 21 -11.41 4.31 -0.03
N VAL A 22 -12.19 3.30 0.40
CA VAL A 22 -11.65 2.04 0.91
C VAL A 22 -12.16 0.88 0.06
N LEU A 23 -11.24 0.10 -0.54
CA LEU A 23 -11.55 -1.10 -1.32
C LEU A 23 -10.92 -2.34 -0.69
N HIS A 24 -11.74 -3.25 -0.18
CA HIS A 24 -11.27 -4.51 0.37
C HIS A 24 -12.30 -5.64 0.22
N SER A 25 -11.86 -6.88 0.43
CA SER A 25 -12.68 -8.09 0.26
C SER A 25 -13.88 -8.21 1.22
N LYS A 26 -13.96 -7.42 2.29
CA LYS A 26 -15.13 -7.43 3.21
C LYS A 26 -16.36 -6.71 2.63
N LEU A 27 -16.21 -5.92 1.57
CA LEU A 27 -17.34 -5.26 0.90
C LEU A 27 -18.11 -6.27 0.05
N SER A 28 -19.43 -6.17 0.02
CA SER A 28 -20.28 -6.89 -0.93
C SER A 28 -20.00 -6.44 -2.37
N LEU A 29 -20.44 -7.24 -3.35
CA LEU A 29 -20.24 -6.90 -4.77
C LEU A 29 -20.93 -5.58 -5.17
N GLY A 30 -22.10 -5.29 -4.59
CA GLY A 30 -22.81 -4.03 -4.82
C GLY A 30 -22.03 -2.84 -4.27
N GLU A 31 -21.56 -2.92 -3.03
CA GLU A 31 -20.75 -1.87 -2.41
C GLU A 31 -19.42 -1.65 -3.15
N GLN A 32 -18.75 -2.73 -3.57
CA GLN A 32 -17.54 -2.61 -4.39
C GLN A 32 -17.81 -1.91 -5.71
N PHE A 33 -18.96 -2.19 -6.35
CA PHE A 33 -19.33 -1.56 -7.61
C PHE A 33 -19.64 -0.08 -7.44
N ASP A 34 -20.40 0.28 -6.41
CA ASP A 34 -20.74 1.67 -6.10
C ASP A 34 -19.48 2.49 -5.80
N GLU A 35 -18.58 1.98 -4.94
CA GLU A 35 -17.29 2.64 -4.66
C GLU A 35 -16.42 2.73 -5.92
N TRP A 36 -16.37 1.68 -6.75
CA TRP A 36 -15.63 1.69 -8.00
C TRP A 36 -16.13 2.79 -8.96
N GLN A 37 -17.44 3.00 -9.06
CA GLN A 37 -18.01 4.08 -9.89
C GLN A 37 -17.64 5.47 -9.35
N ARG A 38 -17.73 5.66 -8.04
CA ARG A 38 -17.38 6.93 -7.39
C ARG A 38 -15.91 7.28 -7.54
N ILE A 39 -15.02 6.30 -7.39
CA ILE A 39 -13.58 6.43 -7.68
C ILE A 39 -13.38 6.85 -9.13
N ARG A 40 -14.02 6.15 -10.08
CA ARG A 40 -13.92 6.47 -11.51
C ARG A 40 -14.38 7.89 -11.83
N ASN A 41 -15.39 8.39 -11.13
CA ASN A 41 -15.92 9.74 -11.30
C ASN A 41 -15.02 10.83 -10.66
N GLY A 42 -13.91 10.44 -10.02
CA GLY A 42 -12.99 11.37 -9.37
C GLY A 42 -13.51 11.95 -8.06
N GLU A 43 -14.43 11.26 -7.38
CA GLU A 43 -14.94 11.72 -6.08
C GLU A 43 -13.86 11.70 -4.99
N PHE A 44 -12.88 10.81 -5.12
CA PHE A 44 -11.83 10.55 -4.15
C PHE A 44 -10.43 10.86 -4.70
N ASP A 45 -9.57 11.39 -3.83
CA ASP A 45 -8.19 11.72 -4.18
C ASP A 45 -7.23 10.56 -3.79
N VAL A 46 -7.65 9.71 -2.83
CA VAL A 46 -6.88 8.58 -2.32
C VAL A 46 -7.76 7.34 -2.26
N VAL A 47 -7.23 6.21 -2.75
CA VAL A 47 -7.85 4.88 -2.61
C VAL A 47 -6.94 4.02 -1.73
N ILE A 48 -7.50 3.46 -0.66
CA ILE A 48 -6.80 2.56 0.26
C ILE A 48 -7.42 1.18 0.14
N GLY A 49 -6.60 0.14 0.13
CA GLY A 49 -7.11 -1.21 0.09
C GLY A 49 -6.04 -2.27 0.13
N SER A 50 -6.49 -3.52 0.04
CA SER A 50 -5.58 -4.65 -0.14
C SER A 50 -5.17 -4.78 -1.61
N ARG A 51 -4.57 -5.91 -2.00
CA ARG A 51 -4.16 -6.22 -3.37
C ARG A 51 -5.10 -5.74 -4.48
N SER A 52 -6.40 -6.00 -4.35
CA SER A 52 -7.37 -5.75 -5.42
C SER A 52 -7.58 -4.26 -5.71
N ALA A 53 -7.25 -3.38 -4.76
CA ALA A 53 -7.34 -1.94 -4.94
C ALA A 53 -6.39 -1.41 -6.03
N ILE A 54 -5.38 -2.19 -6.43
CA ILE A 54 -4.51 -1.83 -7.56
C ILE A 54 -5.28 -1.67 -8.89
N PHE A 55 -6.48 -2.26 -8.99
CA PHE A 55 -7.35 -2.13 -10.15
C PHE A 55 -8.44 -1.06 -9.99
N ALA A 56 -8.34 -0.22 -8.95
CA ALA A 56 -9.22 0.93 -8.79
C ALA A 56 -9.05 1.88 -10.00
N PRO A 57 -10.14 2.40 -10.58
CA PRO A 57 -10.12 3.20 -11.80
C PRO A 57 -9.82 4.66 -11.49
N GLN A 58 -8.75 4.93 -10.72
CA GLN A 58 -8.43 6.27 -10.23
C GLN A 58 -8.08 7.18 -11.41
N PRO A 59 -8.84 8.28 -11.64
CA PRO A 59 -8.47 9.26 -12.65
C PRO A 59 -7.17 9.96 -12.27
N ASP A 60 -6.38 10.32 -13.27
CA ASP A 60 -5.12 11.05 -13.11
C ASP A 60 -4.17 10.42 -12.07
N LEU A 61 -4.09 9.08 -12.08
CA LEU A 61 -3.24 8.31 -11.17
C LEU A 61 -1.77 8.76 -11.24
N GLY A 62 -1.33 9.49 -10.22
CA GLY A 62 0.03 10.03 -10.13
C GLY A 62 0.98 9.27 -9.19
N LEU A 63 0.45 8.51 -8.23
CA LEU A 63 1.24 7.80 -7.22
C LEU A 63 0.57 6.48 -6.82
N ILE A 64 1.38 5.43 -6.73
CA ILE A 64 1.03 4.13 -6.16
C ILE A 64 2.01 3.84 -5.03
N VAL A 65 1.50 3.51 -3.84
CA VAL A 65 2.33 3.10 -2.68
C VAL A 65 1.97 1.68 -2.30
N ILE A 66 2.96 0.81 -2.24
CA ILE A 66 2.83 -0.55 -1.70
C ILE A 66 3.67 -0.60 -0.43
N ASP A 67 3.01 -0.73 0.71
CA ASP A 67 3.67 -0.91 2.00
C ASP A 67 3.87 -2.40 2.30
N GLU A 68 4.92 -2.72 3.05
CA GLU A 68 5.41 -4.09 3.29
C GLU A 68 5.54 -4.90 1.99
N GLU A 69 6.24 -4.36 0.98
CA GLU A 69 6.28 -4.91 -0.39
C GLU A 69 6.70 -6.40 -0.46
N HIS A 70 7.46 -6.86 0.52
CA HIS A 70 7.96 -8.21 0.66
C HIS A 70 6.88 -9.24 1.04
N GLU A 71 5.70 -8.79 1.46
CA GLU A 71 4.60 -9.67 1.87
C GLU A 71 4.12 -10.57 0.73
N TRP A 72 4.21 -11.88 0.93
CA TRP A 72 3.75 -12.89 -0.02
C TRP A 72 2.25 -12.75 -0.35
N THR A 73 1.50 -12.15 0.58
CA THR A 73 0.08 -11.88 0.40
C THR A 73 -0.17 -10.97 -0.80
N TYR A 74 0.81 -10.25 -1.36
CA TYR A 74 0.65 -9.49 -2.60
C TYR A 74 0.57 -10.32 -3.89
N LYS A 75 0.83 -11.63 -3.81
CA LYS A 75 0.69 -12.57 -4.93
C LYS A 75 -0.66 -13.26 -4.88
N GLN A 76 -1.44 -13.13 -5.95
CA GLN A 76 -2.72 -13.81 -6.09
C GLN A 76 -2.50 -15.25 -6.56
N HIS A 77 -2.73 -16.22 -5.67
CA HIS A 77 -2.52 -17.64 -5.93
C HIS A 77 -3.79 -18.41 -6.28
N ASP A 78 -4.91 -18.09 -5.63
CA ASP A 78 -6.09 -18.97 -5.61
C ASP A 78 -6.95 -18.83 -6.87
N LYS A 79 -7.29 -17.59 -7.24
CA LYS A 79 -8.22 -17.31 -8.35
C LYS A 79 -7.52 -16.61 -9.50
N SER A 80 -7.85 -17.02 -10.72
CA SER A 80 -7.41 -16.34 -11.94
C SER A 80 -8.10 -14.98 -12.12
N PRO A 81 -7.42 -13.98 -12.69
CA PRO A 81 -6.01 -14.01 -13.11
C PRO A 81 -5.05 -14.03 -11.90
N ARG A 82 -3.95 -14.78 -12.03
CA ARG A 82 -2.86 -14.76 -11.05
C ARG A 82 -1.93 -13.61 -11.39
N TYR A 83 -1.69 -12.73 -10.43
CA TYR A 83 -0.83 -11.57 -10.60
C TYR A 83 -0.04 -11.31 -9.31
N HIS A 84 1.06 -10.60 -9.45
CA HIS A 84 1.75 -9.98 -8.33
C HIS A 84 1.39 -8.49 -8.31
N THR A 85 0.94 -7.97 -7.18
CA THR A 85 0.47 -6.57 -7.07
C THR A 85 1.58 -5.58 -7.45
N ARG A 86 2.82 -5.83 -7.02
CA ARG A 86 4.04 -5.10 -7.44
C ARG A 86 4.17 -4.97 -8.96
N ASP A 87 4.07 -6.10 -9.68
CA ASP A 87 4.27 -6.11 -11.13
C ASP A 87 3.15 -5.34 -11.85
N VAL A 88 1.92 -5.44 -11.35
CA VAL A 88 0.79 -4.65 -11.86
C VAL A 88 1.01 -3.16 -11.60
N ALA A 89 1.48 -2.79 -10.40
CA ALA A 89 1.76 -1.39 -10.06
C ALA A 89 2.84 -0.78 -10.95
N ILE A 90 3.95 -1.51 -11.17
CA ILE A 90 5.02 -1.09 -12.08
C ILE A 90 4.45 -0.92 -13.50
N LYS A 91 3.63 -1.88 -13.96
CA LYS A 91 3.05 -1.78 -15.29
C LYS A 91 2.07 -0.61 -15.43
N LEU A 92 1.28 -0.34 -14.40
CA LEU A 92 0.39 0.82 -14.36
C LEU A 92 1.19 2.12 -14.43
N ALA A 93 2.26 2.24 -13.65
CA ALA A 93 3.15 3.40 -13.71
C ALA A 93 3.78 3.63 -15.09
N GLU A 94 4.19 2.56 -15.79
CA GLU A 94 4.64 2.68 -17.18
C GLU A 94 3.56 3.22 -18.12
N LEU A 95 2.29 2.84 -17.89
CA LEU A 95 1.17 3.22 -18.75
C LEU A 95 0.62 4.62 -18.44
N THR A 96 0.63 5.03 -17.17
CA THR A 96 0.02 6.29 -16.72
C THR A 96 1.04 7.40 -16.44
N GLY A 97 2.32 7.05 -16.32
CA GLY A 97 3.36 7.96 -15.83
C GLY A 97 3.33 8.15 -14.31
N ALA A 98 2.59 7.32 -13.57
CA ALA A 98 2.58 7.36 -12.10
C ALA A 98 3.95 7.00 -11.52
N VAL A 99 4.21 7.48 -10.31
CA VAL A 99 5.34 7.02 -9.49
C VAL A 99 4.91 5.80 -8.67
N VAL A 100 5.78 4.80 -8.53
CA VAL A 100 5.59 3.68 -7.62
C VAL A 100 6.59 3.78 -6.46
N ILE A 101 6.08 3.72 -5.24
CA ILE A 101 6.90 3.58 -4.02
C ILE A 101 6.66 2.19 -3.45
N LEU A 102 7.74 1.44 -3.31
CA LEU A 102 7.77 0.14 -2.62
C LEU A 102 8.39 0.36 -1.24
N GLY A 103 7.56 0.34 -0.20
CA GLY A 103 7.97 0.53 1.18
C GLY A 103 8.16 -0.81 1.88
N SER A 104 9.27 -0.97 2.62
CA SER A 104 9.53 -2.16 3.43
C SER A 104 10.72 -1.98 4.35
N ALA A 105 10.62 -2.51 5.56
CA ALA A 105 11.75 -2.63 6.48
C ALA A 105 12.65 -3.83 6.15
N THR A 106 12.11 -4.84 5.48
CA THR A 106 12.76 -6.10 5.11
C THR A 106 12.47 -6.42 3.65
N PRO A 107 13.03 -5.65 2.70
CA PRO A 107 12.65 -5.73 1.28
C PRO A 107 12.92 -7.12 0.71
N ASP A 108 12.10 -7.49 -0.27
CA ASP A 108 12.28 -8.72 -1.01
C ASP A 108 13.64 -8.71 -1.72
N ILE A 109 14.31 -9.87 -1.79
CA ILE A 109 15.68 -9.99 -2.29
C ILE A 109 15.77 -9.45 -3.72
N GLU A 110 14.77 -9.77 -4.56
CA GLU A 110 14.73 -9.32 -5.96
C GLU A 110 14.61 -7.79 -6.05
N THR A 111 13.71 -7.20 -5.26
CA THR A 111 13.47 -5.75 -5.25
C THR A 111 14.70 -4.99 -4.74
N PHE A 112 15.28 -5.46 -3.63
CA PHE A 112 16.46 -4.83 -3.07
C PHE A 112 17.68 -4.95 -4.00
N TYR A 113 17.90 -6.13 -4.59
CA TYR A 113 18.98 -6.33 -5.56
C TYR A 113 18.81 -5.44 -6.80
N TYR A 114 17.59 -5.33 -7.32
CA TYR A 114 17.31 -4.48 -8.48
C TYR A 114 17.54 -2.99 -8.17
N ALA A 115 17.16 -2.54 -6.97
CA ALA A 115 17.45 -1.19 -6.48
C ALA A 115 18.95 -0.93 -6.34
N GLN A 116 19.72 -1.88 -5.78
CA GLN A 116 21.19 -1.75 -5.69
C GLN A 116 21.88 -1.66 -7.06
N ARG A 117 21.31 -2.30 -8.08
CA ARG A 117 21.80 -2.23 -9.47
C ARG A 117 21.39 -0.95 -10.21
N GLY A 118 20.63 -0.06 -9.57
CA GLY A 118 20.13 1.18 -10.16
C GLY A 118 18.87 1.01 -11.02
N GLY A 119 18.24 -0.17 -10.99
CA GLY A 119 16.97 -0.42 -11.67
C GLY A 119 15.79 0.27 -10.96
N TYR A 120 15.87 0.43 -9.64
CA TYR A 120 15.02 1.31 -8.84
C TYR A 120 15.87 2.33 -8.09
N HIS A 121 15.26 3.45 -7.72
CA HIS A 121 15.91 4.42 -6.84
C HIS A 121 15.76 3.96 -5.38
N LEU A 122 16.88 3.61 -4.74
CA LEU A 122 16.89 3.18 -3.35
C LEU A 122 16.85 4.38 -2.40
N LEU A 123 15.74 4.55 -1.68
CA LEU A 123 15.61 5.52 -0.60
C LEU A 123 15.72 4.80 0.75
N GLN A 124 16.61 5.29 1.62
CA GLN A 124 16.84 4.68 2.93
C GLN A 124 16.50 5.64 4.06
N LEU A 125 15.85 5.12 5.10
CA LEU A 125 15.59 5.82 6.35
C LEU A 125 16.40 5.11 7.46
N PRO A 126 17.68 5.46 7.64
CA PRO A 126 18.57 4.76 8.59
C PRO A 126 18.20 5.00 10.06
N GLU A 127 17.46 6.08 10.32
CA GLU A 127 17.00 6.45 11.65
C GLU A 127 15.48 6.27 11.76
N ARG A 128 15.01 5.86 12.94
CA ARG A 128 13.59 5.66 13.20
C ARG A 128 12.88 7.02 13.19
N VAL A 129 11.80 7.12 12.44
CA VAL A 129 10.91 8.28 12.47
C VAL A 129 10.04 8.19 13.74
N THR A 130 10.50 8.76 14.85
CA THR A 130 9.72 8.89 16.09
C THR A 130 9.20 10.32 16.26
N PRO A 131 7.99 10.53 16.82
CA PRO A 131 7.44 11.87 17.07
C PRO A 131 8.33 12.75 17.96
N SER A 132 9.18 12.11 18.77
CA SER A 132 10.27 12.72 19.52
C SER A 132 11.52 11.86 19.34
N GLN A 133 12.72 12.44 19.24
CA GLN A 133 13.99 11.71 19.02
C GLN A 133 14.32 10.67 20.12
N SER A 134 13.48 10.54 21.14
CA SER A 134 13.71 9.78 22.36
C SER A 134 12.51 8.93 22.79
N SER A 135 11.62 8.51 21.89
CA SER A 135 10.58 7.54 22.27
C SER A 135 11.24 6.20 22.62
N PRO A 136 11.20 5.76 23.90
CA PRO A 136 11.84 4.51 24.30
C PRO A 136 11.15 3.32 23.63
N LEU A 137 11.90 2.24 23.42
CA LEU A 137 11.33 0.97 23.01
C LEU A 137 10.27 0.52 24.05
N PRO A 138 9.21 -0.18 23.63
CA PRO A 138 8.28 -0.77 24.58
C PRO A 138 9.06 -1.66 25.55
N GLN A 139 8.73 -1.58 26.84
CA GLN A 139 9.29 -2.49 27.83
C GLN A 139 8.81 -3.91 27.51
N VAL A 140 9.75 -4.83 27.31
CA VAL A 140 9.49 -6.24 27.04
C VAL A 140 9.82 -7.03 28.29
N GLU A 141 8.86 -7.80 28.79
CA GLU A 141 9.05 -8.75 29.87
C GLU A 141 8.82 -10.16 29.31
N VAL A 142 9.75 -11.08 29.61
CA VAL A 142 9.64 -12.49 29.21
C VAL A 142 8.85 -13.20 30.29
N VAL A 143 7.64 -13.67 29.95
CA VAL A 143 6.82 -14.50 30.82
C VAL A 143 7.03 -15.96 30.42
N ASP A 144 7.50 -16.78 31.36
CA ASP A 144 7.54 -18.24 31.23
C ASP A 144 6.16 -18.80 31.59
N LEU A 145 5.57 -19.63 30.73
CA LEU A 145 4.19 -20.13 30.85
C LEU A 145 4.13 -21.50 31.52
#